data_AF-A0A7W1P386-F1
#
_entry.id   AF-A0A7W1P386-F1
#
_cell.length_a   1.000
_cell.length_b   1.000
_cell.length_c   1.000
_cell.angle_alpha   90.00
_cell.angle_beta   90.00
_cell.angle_gamma   90.00
#
_symmetry.space_group_name_H-M   'P 1'
#
loop_
_entity.id
_entity.type
_entity.pdbx_description
1 polymer ?
#
loop_
_entity_poly.entity_id
_entity_poly.type
_entity_poly.pdbx_seq_one_letter_code
_entity_poly.pdbx_strand_id
1 'polypeptide(L)'
;MSRLAKASLLFFFLSLCAVALFVAHHFEKHAPPPAPRELFAAVNDQLAAFRAADFPSAYRCAAAGVQHQLTLAQFESMVRRNYGAITRANRVEFGSVKADGSSAVVQVFFFGPDGGVRCFLYSLTAEGGGWKIEGVEEIRAYESAVPLVGSHA
;
A
#
# COMPACT_ATOMS: atom_id res chain seq x y z
N MET A 1 -32.88 46.35 -7.29
CA MET A 1 -31.59 45.87 -6.75
C MET A 1 -30.46 46.44 -7.59
N SER A 2 -29.54 47.22 -6.99
CA SER A 2 -28.43 47.84 -7.71
C SER A 2 -27.40 46.80 -8.17
N ARG A 3 -26.73 47.04 -9.30
CA ARG A 3 -25.70 46.14 -9.86
C ARG A 3 -24.57 45.82 -8.86
N LEU A 4 -24.32 46.75 -7.93
CA LEU A 4 -23.36 46.64 -6.83
C LEU A 4 -23.76 45.56 -5.80
N ALA A 5 -25.05 45.46 -5.44
CA ALA A 5 -25.51 44.44 -4.49
C ALA A 5 -25.40 43.01 -5.06
N LYS A 6 -25.59 42.85 -6.39
CA LYS A 6 -25.41 41.56 -7.08
C LYS A 6 -23.93 41.15 -7.12
N ALA A 7 -23.03 42.11 -7.34
CA ALA A 7 -21.59 41.86 -7.33
C ALA A 7 -21.10 41.41 -5.95
N SER A 8 -21.52 42.08 -4.87
CA SER A 8 -21.16 41.69 -3.49
C SER A 8 -21.66 40.30 -3.11
N LEU A 9 -22.88 39.93 -3.52
CA LEU A 9 -23.44 38.60 -3.26
C LEU A 9 -22.67 37.50 -4.02
N LEU A 10 -22.26 37.78 -5.26
CA LEU A 10 -21.46 36.86 -6.08
C LEU A 10 -20.07 36.63 -5.46
N PHE A 11 -19.38 37.69 -5.03
CA PHE A 11 -18.08 37.56 -4.36
C PHE A 11 -18.17 36.78 -3.04
N PHE A 12 -19.23 37.00 -2.26
CA PHE A 12 -19.48 36.26 -1.03
C PHE A 12 -19.69 34.76 -1.30
N PHE A 13 -20.52 34.41 -2.28
CA PHE A 13 -20.73 33.01 -2.67
C PHE A 13 -19.45 32.34 -3.20
N LEU A 14 -18.67 33.05 -4.01
CA LEU A 14 -17.42 32.54 -4.56
C LEU A 14 -16.37 32.29 -3.47
N SER A 15 -16.29 33.20 -2.48
CA SER A 15 -15.45 33.05 -1.29
C SER A 15 -15.90 31.88 -0.42
N LEU A 16 -17.20 31.72 -0.19
CA LEU A 16 -17.77 30.61 0.59
C LEU A 16 -17.50 29.25 -0.10
N CYS A 17 -17.64 29.18 -1.42
CA CYS A 17 -17.29 27.99 -2.21
C CYS A 17 -15.80 27.66 -2.13
N ALA A 18 -14.92 28.66 -2.22
CA ALA A 18 -13.48 28.44 -2.12
C ALA A 18 -13.08 27.90 -0.74
N VAL A 19 -13.69 28.41 0.34
CA VAL A 19 -13.47 27.90 1.70
C VAL A 19 -14.02 26.48 1.85
N ALA A 20 -15.20 26.18 1.32
CA ALA A 20 -15.78 24.83 1.38
C ALA A 20 -14.92 23.78 0.65
N LEU A 21 -14.38 24.12 -0.53
CA LEU A 21 -13.46 23.25 -1.27
C LEU A 21 -12.14 23.06 -0.52
N PHE A 22 -11.61 24.13 0.08
CA PHE A 22 -10.40 24.06 0.89
C PHE A 22 -10.57 23.15 2.13
N VAL A 23 -11.71 23.27 2.82
CA VAL A 23 -12.05 22.43 3.98
C VAL A 23 -12.26 20.97 3.57
N ALA A 24 -12.97 20.69 2.47
CA ALA A 24 -13.17 19.33 1.97
C ALA A 24 -11.83 18.62 1.66
N HIS A 25 -10.88 19.33 1.04
CA HIS A 25 -9.56 18.78 0.75
C HIS A 25 -8.69 18.59 2.01
N HIS A 26 -8.93 19.38 3.06
CA HIS A 26 -8.23 19.25 4.35
C HIS A 26 -8.75 18.06 5.18
N PHE A 27 -10.03 17.71 5.04
CA PHE A 27 -10.64 16.58 5.73
C PHE A 27 -10.19 15.21 5.19
N GLU A 28 -9.87 15.08 3.90
CA GLU A 28 -9.26 13.86 3.35
C GLU A 28 -7.92 13.51 4.03
N LYS A 29 -7.19 14.51 4.52
CA LYS A 29 -5.85 14.33 5.11
C LYS A 29 -5.84 13.99 6.61
N HIS A 30 -6.98 14.01 7.30
CA HIS A 30 -7.05 13.83 8.77
C HIS A 30 -7.76 12.53 9.20
N ALA A 31 -7.86 11.53 8.33
CA ALA A 31 -8.22 10.19 8.79
C ALA A 31 -7.17 9.75 9.83
N PRO A 32 -7.58 9.35 11.04
CA PRO A 32 -6.65 8.75 11.98
C PRO A 32 -5.95 7.58 11.29
N PRO A 33 -4.64 7.36 11.56
CA PRO A 33 -3.93 6.26 10.94
C PRO A 33 -4.72 4.95 11.10
N PRO A 34 -4.80 4.12 10.05
CA PRO A 34 -5.53 2.86 10.11
C PRO A 34 -5.06 1.99 11.27
N ALA A 35 -5.99 1.23 11.83
CA ALA A 35 -5.62 0.15 12.73
C ALA A 35 -4.76 -0.88 11.96
N PRO A 36 -3.64 -1.38 12.51
CA PRO A 36 -2.78 -2.36 11.85
C PRO A 36 -3.53 -3.59 11.32
N ARG A 37 -4.62 -3.99 11.99
CA ARG A 37 -5.48 -5.10 11.59
C ARG A 37 -6.06 -4.96 10.18
N GLU A 38 -6.46 -3.75 9.77
CA GLU A 38 -7.07 -3.51 8.45
C GLU A 38 -6.03 -3.62 7.34
N LEU A 39 -4.83 -3.08 7.59
CA LEU A 39 -3.69 -3.19 6.69
C LEU A 39 -3.26 -4.66 6.52
N PHE A 40 -3.18 -5.40 7.62
CA PHE A 40 -2.84 -6.83 7.58
C PHE A 40 -3.91 -7.65 6.87
N ALA A 41 -5.19 -7.29 7.01
CA ALA A 41 -6.27 -7.94 6.26
C ALA A 41 -6.08 -7.77 4.75
N ALA A 42 -5.81 -6.55 4.28
CA ALA A 42 -5.59 -6.29 2.85
C ALA A 42 -4.41 -7.09 2.27
N VAL A 43 -3.30 -7.19 3.01
CA VAL A 43 -2.16 -8.02 2.61
C VAL A 43 -2.55 -9.50 2.63
N ASN A 44 -3.20 -9.99 3.68
CA ASN A 44 -3.61 -11.38 3.80
C ASN A 44 -4.58 -11.82 2.71
N ASP A 45 -5.51 -10.95 2.29
CA ASP A 45 -6.45 -11.24 1.20
C ASP A 45 -5.71 -11.49 -0.12
N GLN A 46 -4.72 -10.66 -0.43
CA GLN A 46 -3.88 -10.87 -1.62
C GLN A 46 -3.06 -12.17 -1.51
N LEU A 47 -2.49 -12.46 -0.34
CA LEU A 47 -1.72 -13.68 -0.11
C LEU A 47 -2.60 -14.93 -0.19
N ALA A 48 -3.83 -14.87 0.30
CA ALA A 48 -4.80 -15.96 0.16
C ALA A 48 -5.14 -16.22 -1.31
N ALA A 49 -5.35 -15.16 -2.09
CA ALA A 49 -5.57 -15.26 -3.52
C ALA A 49 -4.36 -15.86 -4.26
N PHE A 50 -3.13 -15.46 -3.90
CA PHE A 50 -1.91 -16.08 -4.44
C PHE A 50 -1.80 -17.58 -4.12
N ARG A 51 -2.12 -17.99 -2.88
CA ARG A 51 -2.12 -19.41 -2.48
C ARG A 51 -3.14 -20.24 -3.26
N ALA A 52 -4.29 -19.65 -3.58
CA ALA A 52 -5.33 -20.28 -4.39
C ALA A 52 -5.06 -20.20 -5.90
N ALA A 53 -3.94 -19.58 -6.33
CA ALA A 53 -3.67 -19.23 -7.72
C ALA A 53 -4.80 -18.38 -8.38
N ASP A 54 -5.54 -17.62 -7.58
CA ASP A 54 -6.62 -16.72 -8.01
C ASP A 54 -6.07 -15.31 -8.26
N PHE A 55 -5.40 -15.14 -9.41
CA PHE A 55 -4.85 -13.86 -9.83
C PHE A 55 -5.91 -12.76 -10.04
N PRO A 56 -7.13 -13.04 -10.56
CA PRO A 56 -8.20 -12.05 -10.58
C PRO A 56 -8.50 -11.45 -9.20
N SER A 57 -8.64 -12.28 -8.16
CA SER A 57 -8.88 -11.78 -6.80
C SER A 57 -7.65 -11.05 -6.24
N ALA A 58 -6.43 -11.55 -6.48
CA ALA A 58 -5.22 -10.86 -6.05
C ALA A 58 -5.05 -9.47 -6.71
N TYR A 59 -5.45 -9.36 -7.97
CA TYR A 59 -5.41 -8.12 -8.74
C TYR A 59 -6.47 -7.11 -8.25
N ARG A 60 -7.63 -7.58 -7.76
CA ARG A 60 -8.62 -6.71 -7.10
C ARG A 60 -8.12 -6.10 -5.79
N CYS A 61 -7.13 -6.71 -5.13
CA CYS A 61 -6.46 -6.12 -3.96
C CYS A 61 -5.49 -4.99 -4.33
N ALA A 62 -5.07 -4.91 -5.60
CA ALA A 62 -4.18 -3.85 -6.07
C ALA A 62 -4.92 -2.51 -6.18
N ALA A 63 -4.20 -1.41 -5.96
CA ALA A 63 -4.70 -0.05 -6.09
C ALA A 63 -5.07 0.31 -7.53
N ALA A 64 -5.97 1.28 -7.70
CA ALA A 64 -6.41 1.74 -9.01
C ALA A 64 -5.22 2.17 -9.90
N GLY A 65 -4.21 2.81 -9.30
CA GLY A 65 -2.97 3.18 -10.00
C GLY A 65 -2.24 1.98 -10.63
N VAL A 66 -2.14 0.86 -9.91
CA VAL A 66 -1.57 -0.39 -10.44
C VAL A 66 -2.46 -0.95 -11.54
N GLN A 67 -3.78 -0.93 -11.34
CA GLN A 67 -4.74 -1.47 -12.30
C GLN A 67 -4.81 -0.66 -13.61
N HIS A 68 -4.44 0.62 -13.57
CA HIS A 68 -4.31 1.44 -14.77
C HIS A 68 -3.02 1.17 -15.55
N GLN A 69 -1.95 0.75 -14.87
CA GLN A 69 -0.64 0.52 -15.48
C GLN A 69 -0.47 -0.90 -16.03
N LEU A 70 -1.09 -1.88 -15.38
CA LEU A 70 -0.95 -3.29 -15.71
C LEU A 70 -2.31 -3.87 -16.00
N THR A 71 -2.45 -4.57 -17.13
CA THR A 71 -3.57 -5.51 -17.31
C THR A 71 -3.44 -6.68 -16.33
N LEU A 72 -4.53 -7.40 -16.06
CA LEU A 72 -4.51 -8.63 -15.25
C LEU A 72 -3.45 -9.62 -15.74
N ALA A 73 -3.33 -9.82 -17.05
CA ALA A 73 -2.34 -10.72 -17.63
C ALA A 73 -0.90 -10.26 -17.38
N GLN A 74 -0.63 -8.95 -17.48
CA GLN A 74 0.70 -8.38 -17.16
C GLN A 74 1.01 -8.49 -15.66
N PHE A 75 0.03 -8.22 -14.81
CA PHE A 75 0.14 -8.39 -13.35
C PHE A 75 0.48 -9.83 -12.99
N GLU A 76 -0.28 -10.81 -13.49
CA GLU A 76 0.00 -12.23 -13.24
C GLU A 76 1.40 -12.63 -13.72
N SER A 77 1.77 -12.20 -14.93
CA SER A 77 3.09 -12.48 -15.51
C SER A 77 4.23 -11.88 -14.66
N MET A 78 4.04 -10.66 -14.15
CA MET A 78 4.97 -10.01 -13.21
C MET A 78 5.06 -10.76 -11.88
N VAL A 79 3.92 -11.14 -11.27
CA VAL A 79 3.87 -11.87 -10.00
C VAL A 79 4.62 -13.19 -10.09
N ARG A 80 4.34 -13.98 -11.13
CA ARG A 80 4.98 -15.28 -11.35
C ARG A 80 6.49 -15.18 -11.53
N ARG A 81 6.97 -14.15 -12.23
CA ARG A 81 8.41 -13.95 -12.48
C ARG A 81 9.16 -13.44 -11.26
N ASN A 82 8.61 -12.44 -10.58
CA ASN A 82 9.40 -11.64 -9.62
C ASN A 82 9.11 -12.01 -8.15
N TYR A 83 7.97 -12.64 -7.87
CA TYR A 83 7.47 -12.80 -6.50
C TYR A 83 7.24 -14.26 -6.11
N GLY A 84 8.01 -15.19 -6.71
CA GLY A 84 7.94 -16.62 -6.37
C GLY A 84 8.25 -16.94 -4.90
N ALA A 85 8.99 -16.08 -4.19
CA ALA A 85 9.20 -16.24 -2.75
C ALA A 85 7.91 -16.04 -1.94
N ILE A 86 7.06 -15.08 -2.33
CA ILE A 86 5.79 -14.77 -1.69
C ILE A 86 4.80 -15.93 -1.87
N THR A 87 4.72 -16.48 -3.08
CA THR A 87 3.77 -17.55 -3.41
C THR A 87 4.16 -18.92 -2.85
N ARG A 88 5.43 -19.12 -2.48
CA ARG A 88 5.95 -20.39 -1.90
C ARG A 88 6.14 -20.37 -0.39
N ALA A 89 5.93 -19.22 0.27
CA ALA A 89 6.13 -19.10 1.71
C ALA A 89 5.16 -20.00 2.50
N ASN A 90 5.68 -20.69 3.51
CA ASN A 90 4.87 -21.55 4.40
C ASN A 90 4.33 -20.76 5.61
N ARG A 91 4.98 -19.65 5.95
CA ARG A 91 4.67 -18.81 7.11
C ARG A 91 4.94 -17.35 6.76
N VAL A 92 4.08 -16.48 7.28
CA VAL A 92 4.13 -15.03 7.06
C VAL A 92 4.01 -14.34 8.41
N GLU A 93 4.85 -13.34 8.64
CA GLU A 93 4.78 -12.50 9.84
C GLU A 93 4.74 -11.03 9.45
N PHE A 94 3.93 -10.26 10.17
CA PHE A 94 3.85 -8.81 10.02
C PHE A 94 4.81 -8.14 10.99
N GLY A 95 5.60 -7.19 10.46
CA GLY A 95 6.57 -6.40 11.21
C GLY A 95 6.07 -4.99 11.48
N SER A 96 6.96 -4.03 11.29
CA SER A 96 6.65 -2.61 11.49
C SER A 96 5.55 -2.10 10.55
N VAL A 97 4.75 -1.17 11.07
CA VAL A 97 3.71 -0.45 10.33
C VAL A 97 3.99 1.03 10.46
N LYS A 98 4.01 1.73 9.33
CA LYS A 98 4.03 3.20 9.27
C LYS A 98 2.81 3.63 8.48
N ALA A 99 1.96 4.47 9.05
CA ALA A 99 0.79 4.97 8.34
C ALA A 99 0.66 6.47 8.56
N ASP A 100 0.29 7.17 7.49
CA ASP A 100 0.15 8.62 7.42
C ASP A 100 -1.06 8.95 6.53
N GLY A 101 -2.17 9.36 7.17
CA GLY A 101 -3.44 9.63 6.52
C GLY A 101 -3.91 8.46 5.64
N SER A 102 -3.94 8.68 4.33
CA SER A 102 -4.40 7.71 3.32
C SER A 102 -3.32 6.75 2.82
N SER A 103 -2.10 6.80 3.36
CA SER A 103 -0.98 5.96 2.93
C SER A 103 -0.41 5.15 4.08
N ALA A 104 0.04 3.93 3.79
CA ALA A 104 0.67 3.07 4.77
C ALA A 104 1.77 2.21 4.15
N VAL A 105 2.74 1.84 4.96
CA VAL A 105 3.78 0.87 4.63
C VAL A 105 3.79 -0.21 5.70
N VAL A 106 3.70 -1.46 5.27
CA VAL A 106 3.72 -2.64 6.14
C VAL A 106 4.92 -3.49 5.80
N GLN A 107 5.75 -3.80 6.79
CA GLN A 107 6.81 -4.78 6.67
C GLN A 107 6.25 -6.19 6.80
N VAL A 108 6.64 -7.08 5.89
CA VAL A 108 6.16 -8.47 5.86
C VAL A 108 7.34 -9.41 5.67
N PHE A 109 7.44 -10.42 6.54
CA PHE A 109 8.45 -11.47 6.49
C PHE A 109 7.84 -12.75 5.93
N PHE A 110 8.48 -13.31 4.91
CA PHE A 110 8.10 -14.55 4.27
C PHE A 110 9.14 -15.62 4.59
N PHE A 111 8.69 -16.70 5.22
CA PHE A 111 9.51 -17.84 5.58
C PHE A 111 9.32 -18.93 4.52
N GLY A 112 10.42 -19.29 3.87
CA GLY A 112 10.48 -20.33 2.85
C GLY A 112 10.53 -21.75 3.44
N PRO A 113 10.22 -22.78 2.64
CA PRO A 113 10.35 -24.18 3.04
C PRO A 113 11.80 -24.60 3.33
N ASP A 114 12.77 -23.85 2.80
CA ASP A 114 14.21 -24.01 3.01
C ASP A 114 14.72 -23.31 4.29
N GLY A 115 13.82 -22.69 5.07
CA GLY A 115 14.18 -21.90 6.24
C GLY A 115 14.67 -20.49 5.92
N GLY A 116 14.73 -20.11 4.63
CA GLY A 116 15.10 -18.76 4.21
C GLY A 116 14.03 -17.74 4.62
N VAL A 117 14.46 -16.54 5.01
CA VAL A 117 13.56 -15.43 5.33
C VAL A 117 13.76 -14.30 4.33
N ARG A 118 12.67 -13.83 3.74
CA ARG A 118 12.66 -12.68 2.81
C ARG A 118 11.78 -11.58 3.38
N CYS A 119 12.26 -10.35 3.37
CA CYS A 119 11.54 -9.18 3.91
C CYS A 119 11.02 -8.32 2.76
N PHE A 120 9.76 -7.90 2.84
CA PHE A 120 9.14 -7.01 1.87
C PHE A 120 8.47 -5.83 2.57
N LEU A 121 8.44 -4.68 1.89
CA LEU A 121 7.60 -3.54 2.21
C LEU A 121 6.41 -3.53 1.27
N TYR A 122 5.22 -3.58 1.85
CA TYR A 122 3.96 -3.38 1.16
C TYR A 122 3.55 -1.93 1.32
N SER A 123 3.49 -1.19 0.22
CA SER A 123 2.90 0.15 0.19
C SER A 123 1.41 0.02 -0.08
N LEU A 124 0.59 0.64 0.76
CA LEU A 124 -0.85 0.62 0.68
C LEU A 124 -1.43 2.04 0.64
N THR A 125 -2.55 2.17 -0.03
CA THR A 125 -3.34 3.40 -0.12
C THR A 125 -4.80 3.14 0.22
N ALA A 126 -5.47 4.11 0.84
CA ALA A 126 -6.88 4.06 1.15
C ALA A 126 -7.70 4.47 -0.09
N GLU A 127 -8.47 3.53 -0.65
CA GLU A 127 -9.31 3.73 -1.83
C GLU A 127 -10.69 3.11 -1.62
N GLY A 128 -11.76 3.84 -1.95
CA GLY A 128 -13.13 3.31 -1.92
C GLY A 128 -13.58 2.75 -0.57
N GLY A 129 -13.02 3.26 0.53
CA GLY A 129 -13.33 2.80 1.89
C GLY A 129 -12.54 1.57 2.36
N GLY A 130 -11.49 1.15 1.64
CA GLY A 130 -10.62 0.05 2.05
C GLY A 130 -9.16 0.27 1.65
N TRP A 131 -8.27 -0.59 2.14
CA TRP A 131 -6.85 -0.55 1.80
C TRP A 131 -6.55 -1.34 0.54
N LYS A 132 -5.75 -0.74 -0.34
CA LYS A 132 -5.29 -1.32 -1.61
C LYS A 132 -3.78 -1.31 -1.68
N ILE A 133 -3.21 -2.30 -2.34
CA ILE A 133 -1.76 -2.48 -2.45
C ILE A 133 -1.26 -1.72 -3.69
N GLU A 134 -0.45 -0.69 -3.48
CA GLU A 134 0.19 0.10 -4.54
C GLU A 134 1.51 -0.50 -5.00
N GLY A 135 2.23 -1.16 -4.10
CA GLY A 135 3.56 -1.66 -4.40
C GLY A 135 4.04 -2.69 -3.39
N VAL A 136 4.96 -3.53 -3.85
CA VAL A 136 5.66 -4.51 -3.02
C VAL A 136 7.14 -4.43 -3.39
N GLU A 137 7.97 -4.11 -2.41
CA GLU A 137 9.41 -4.00 -2.60
C GLU A 137 10.12 -4.99 -1.67
N GLU A 138 11.06 -5.76 -2.20
CA GLU A 138 11.90 -6.61 -1.37
C GLU A 138 13.02 -5.80 -0.73
N ILE A 139 13.09 -5.80 0.60
CA ILE A 139 14.28 -5.30 1.30
C ILE A 139 15.31 -6.41 1.31
N ARG A 140 16.33 -6.29 0.47
CA ARG A 140 17.56 -7.03 0.69
C ARG A 140 18.30 -6.38 1.84
N ALA A 141 18.54 -7.12 2.92
CA ALA A 141 19.52 -6.68 3.89
C ALA A 141 20.81 -6.37 3.12
N TYR A 142 21.34 -5.16 3.26
CA TYR A 142 22.65 -4.84 2.75
C TYR A 142 23.63 -5.85 3.35
N GLU A 143 24.20 -6.71 2.50
CA GLU A 143 25.28 -7.60 2.89
C GLU A 143 26.52 -6.76 3.15
N SER A 144 26.60 -6.20 4.35
CA SER A 144 27.82 -5.67 4.93
C SER A 144 27.68 -5.65 6.45
N ALA A 145 28.36 -6.59 7.09
CA ALA A 145 29.51 -6.23 7.92
C ALA A 145 30.25 -7.50 8.40
N VAL A 146 31.41 -7.71 7.76
CA VAL A 146 32.64 -8.33 8.28
C VAL A 146 32.62 -9.87 8.49
N PRO A 147 33.45 -10.64 7.75
CA PRO A 147 33.85 -11.96 8.22
C PRO A 147 34.55 -11.74 9.56
N LEU A 148 34.05 -12.35 10.62
CA LEU A 148 34.84 -12.50 11.84
C LEU A 148 36.11 -13.25 11.43
N VAL A 149 37.20 -12.50 11.25
CA VAL A 149 38.55 -13.02 11.33
C VAL A 149 38.69 -13.55 12.75
N GLY A 150 38.32 -14.81 12.92
CA GLY A 150 38.73 -15.64 14.03
C GLY A 150 40.18 -16.03 13.76
N SER A 151 41.09 -15.20 14.26
CA SER A 151 42.39 -15.68 14.73
C SER A 151 42.13 -16.90 15.63
N HIS A 152 42.70 -18.05 15.28
CA HIS A 152 43.22 -19.08 16.18
C HIS A 152 43.78 -20.25 15.35
N ALA A 153 45.08 -20.18 15.07
CA ALA A 153 46.07 -21.26 15.28
C ALA A 153 47.43 -20.76 14.75
#